data_AF-A0AAJ6KCD6-F1
#
_entry.id   AF-A0AAJ6KCD6-F1
#
_cell.length_a   1.000
_cell.length_b   1.000
_cell.length_c   1.000
_cell.angle_alpha   90.00
_cell.angle_beta   90.00
_cell.angle_gamma   90.00
#
_symmetry.space_group_name_H-M   'P 1'
#
loop_
_entity.id
_entity.type
_entity.pdbx_description
1 polymer ?
#
loop_
_entity_poly.entity_id
_entity_poly.type
_entity_poly.pdbx_seq_one_letter_code
_entity_poly.pdbx_strand_id
1 'polypeptide(L)'
;MEVIYLYALIILGVLFAALVLLKTLILNKDKVKKPKALKKRIEELNKRLKKNPYDYDAINQLANIEEEFGSKEKALNQYKMLLDENFFSDKEKIEIYKKLEIICEELGDIQQAFKYTLIINKEEPENKYYYIKIAHTLVEEGYFKLAYEYYHRALVLKADFSIDDYKYAAFSSFQLKDYKRTIII
;
A
#
# COMPACT_ATOMS: atom_id res chain seq x y z
N MET A 1 -41.53 -30.76 -37.53
CA MET A 1 -40.27 -30.93 -36.77
C MET A 1 -39.52 -29.61 -36.66
N GLU A 2 -39.22 -28.91 -37.76
CA GLU A 2 -38.45 -27.64 -37.76
C GLU A 2 -39.04 -26.51 -36.89
N VAL A 3 -40.36 -26.34 -36.90
CA VAL A 3 -41.05 -25.32 -36.09
C VAL A 3 -40.84 -25.54 -34.59
N ILE A 4 -40.79 -26.80 -34.14
CA ILE A 4 -40.58 -27.16 -32.72
C ILE A 4 -39.15 -26.81 -32.29
N TYR A 5 -38.15 -27.01 -33.16
CA TYR A 5 -36.75 -26.64 -32.91
C TYR A 5 -36.58 -25.11 -32.82
N LEU A 6 -37.30 -24.36 -33.65
CA LEU A 6 -37.27 -22.89 -33.60
C LEU A 6 -37.80 -22.35 -32.26
N TYR A 7 -38.92 -22.88 -31.77
CA TYR A 7 -39.46 -22.52 -30.46
C TYR A 7 -38.51 -22.91 -29.32
N ALA A 8 -37.89 -24.08 -29.39
CA ALA A 8 -36.92 -24.52 -28.39
C ALA A 8 -35.71 -23.59 -28.30
N LEU A 9 -35.18 -23.12 -29.44
CA LEU A 9 -34.06 -22.17 -29.48
C LEU A 9 -34.42 -20.81 -28.87
N ILE A 10 -35.62 -20.29 -29.15
CA ILE A 10 -36.10 -19.03 -28.58
C ILE A 10 -36.23 -19.14 -27.06
N ILE A 11 -36.82 -20.23 -26.56
CA ILE A 11 -36.98 -20.46 -25.11
C ILE A 11 -35.62 -20.57 -24.43
N LEU A 12 -34.67 -21.27 -25.03
CA LEU A 12 -33.30 -21.39 -24.52
C LEU A 12 -32.61 -20.02 -24.44
N GLY A 13 -32.77 -19.17 -25.46
CA GLY A 13 -32.24 -17.82 -25.49
C GLY A 13 -32.83 -16.92 -24.40
N VAL A 14 -34.14 -16.99 -24.16
CA VAL A 14 -34.82 -16.23 -23.09
C VAL A 14 -34.36 -16.70 -21.71
N LEU A 15 -34.23 -18.02 -21.50
CA LEU A 15 -33.70 -18.58 -20.25
C LEU A 15 -32.26 -18.14 -19.99
N PHE A 16 -31.41 -18.14 -21.03
CA PHE A 16 -30.04 -17.67 -20.91
C PHE A 16 -29.96 -16.19 -20.55
N ALA A 17 -30.75 -15.33 -21.20
CA ALA A 17 -30.84 -13.91 -20.86
C ALA A 17 -31.32 -13.68 -19.42
N ALA A 18 -32.31 -14.45 -18.95
CA ALA A 18 -32.79 -14.39 -17.58
C ALA A 18 -31.71 -14.79 -16.56
N LEU A 19 -30.90 -15.81 -16.85
CA LEU A 19 -29.78 -16.22 -16.00
C LEU A 19 -28.68 -15.15 -15.91
N VAL A 20 -28.37 -14.48 -17.04
CA VAL A 20 -27.41 -13.37 -17.05
C VAL A 20 -27.92 -12.21 -16.20
N LEU A 21 -29.19 -11.82 -16.33
CA LEU A 21 -29.80 -10.76 -15.52
C LEU A 21 -29.87 -11.12 -14.03
N LEU A 22 -30.15 -12.38 -13.70
CA LEU A 22 -30.14 -12.85 -12.32
C LEU A 22 -28.73 -12.76 -11.71
N LYS A 23 -27.70 -13.17 -12.47
CA LYS A 23 -26.31 -13.12 -12.04
C LYS A 23 -25.83 -11.69 -11.79
N THR A 24 -26.18 -10.74 -12.67
CA THR A 24 -25.82 -9.32 -12.47
C THR A 24 -26.54 -8.70 -11.26
N LEU A 25 -27.80 -9.06 -10.99
CA LEU A 25 -28.52 -8.64 -9.80
C LEU A 25 -27.91 -9.19 -8.50
N ILE A 26 -27.52 -10.47 -8.49
CA ILE A 26 -26.87 -11.09 -7.32
C ILE A 26 -25.51 -10.43 -7.05
N LEU A 27 -24.68 -10.24 -8.09
CA LEU A 27 -23.36 -9.59 -7.97
C LEU A 27 -23.47 -8.12 -7.51
N ASN A 28 -24.51 -7.40 -7.93
CA ASN A 28 -24.73 -6.03 -7.48
C ASN A 28 -25.27 -5.93 -6.04
N LYS A 29 -25.92 -6.97 -5.52
CA LYS A 29 -26.46 -6.98 -4.14
C LYS A 29 -25.36 -6.89 -3.08
N ASP A 30 -24.22 -7.53 -3.32
CA ASP A 30 -23.06 -7.46 -2.41
C ASP A 30 -22.39 -6.08 -2.45
N LYS A 31 -22.33 -5.47 -3.65
CA LYS A 31 -21.89 -4.07 -3.83
C LYS A 31 -22.83 -3.04 -3.22
N VAL A 32 -24.13 -3.34 -3.03
CA VAL A 32 -25.10 -2.44 -2.39
C VAL A 32 -25.15 -2.63 -0.87
N LYS A 33 -24.87 -3.84 -0.37
CA LYS A 33 -24.77 -4.11 1.08
C LYS A 33 -23.50 -3.54 1.72
N LYS A 34 -22.35 -3.66 1.05
CA LYS A 34 -21.05 -3.19 1.56
C LYS A 34 -21.04 -1.68 1.90
N PRO A 35 -21.60 -0.77 1.09
CA PRO A 35 -21.70 0.67 1.40
C PRO A 35 -22.63 0.98 2.58
N LYS A 36 -23.75 0.26 2.73
CA LYS A 36 -24.70 0.53 3.82
C LYS A 36 -24.13 0.11 5.18
N ALA A 37 -23.48 -1.06 5.24
CA ALA A 37 -22.82 -1.52 6.45
C ALA A 37 -21.65 -0.59 6.84
N LEU A 38 -20.86 -0.14 5.86
CA LEU A 38 -19.76 0.79 6.08
C LEU A 38 -20.25 2.13 6.65
N LYS A 39 -21.29 2.73 6.06
CA LYS A 39 -21.89 3.98 6.57
C LYS A 39 -22.35 3.84 8.02
N LYS A 40 -23.07 2.75 8.33
CA LYS A 40 -23.52 2.48 9.71
C LYS A 40 -22.34 2.35 10.67
N ARG A 41 -21.27 1.67 10.25
CA ARG A 41 -20.06 1.52 11.07
C ARG A 41 -19.39 2.88 11.35
N ILE A 42 -19.24 3.72 10.34
CA ILE A 42 -18.69 5.08 10.48
C ILE A 42 -19.56 5.91 11.45
N GLU A 43 -20.90 5.84 11.34
CA GLU A 43 -21.81 6.53 12.26
C GLU A 43 -21.65 6.06 13.72
N GLU A 44 -21.52 4.75 13.94
CA GLU A 44 -21.29 4.19 15.28
C GLU A 44 -19.96 4.66 15.88
N LEU A 45 -18.88 4.64 15.09
CA LEU A 45 -17.56 5.12 15.51
C LEU A 45 -17.58 6.62 15.82
N ASN A 46 -18.22 7.43 14.98
CA ASN A 46 -18.39 8.86 15.24
C ASN A 46 -19.22 9.14 16.50
N LYS A 47 -20.23 8.31 16.81
CA LYS A 47 -20.97 8.43 18.08
C LYS A 47 -20.08 8.10 19.28
N ARG A 48 -19.16 7.14 19.18
CA ARG A 48 -18.16 6.88 20.23
C ARG A 48 -17.26 8.10 20.43
N LEU A 49 -16.74 8.68 19.34
CA LEU A 49 -15.88 9.86 19.41
C LEU A 49 -16.58 11.10 19.95
N LYS A 50 -17.88 11.27 19.69
CA LYS A 50 -18.67 12.35 20.31
C LYS A 50 -18.79 12.21 21.82
N LYS A 51 -18.78 10.98 22.34
CA LYS A 51 -18.86 10.70 23.79
C LYS A 51 -17.48 10.75 24.44
N ASN A 52 -16.47 10.21 23.77
CA ASN A 52 -15.08 10.23 24.18
C ASN A 52 -14.18 10.56 22.97
N PRO A 53 -13.71 11.81 22.84
CA PRO A 53 -12.82 12.22 21.75
C PRO A 53 -11.49 11.46 21.70
N TYR A 54 -11.08 10.84 22.81
CA TYR A 54 -9.84 10.06 22.95
C TYR A 54 -10.09 8.54 22.91
N ASP A 55 -11.19 8.09 22.30
CA ASP A 55 -11.41 6.67 22.04
C ASP A 55 -10.48 6.20 20.90
N TYR A 56 -9.21 5.93 21.23
CA TYR A 56 -8.15 5.58 20.28
C TYR A 56 -8.46 4.34 19.45
N ASP A 57 -9.21 3.38 19.99
CA ASP A 57 -9.71 2.23 19.22
C ASP A 57 -10.69 2.68 18.12
N ALA A 58 -11.64 3.58 18.45
CA ALA A 58 -12.54 4.12 17.45
C ALA A 58 -11.81 4.94 16.37
N ILE A 59 -10.78 5.71 16.77
CA ILE A 59 -9.93 6.46 15.86
C ILE A 59 -9.16 5.52 14.93
N ASN A 60 -8.54 4.48 15.46
CA ASN A 60 -7.79 3.50 14.68
C ASN A 60 -8.70 2.79 13.65
N GLN A 61 -9.91 2.41 14.06
CA GLN A 61 -10.86 1.81 13.14
C GLN A 61 -11.35 2.77 12.05
N LEU A 62 -11.52 4.05 12.37
CA LEU A 62 -11.81 5.07 11.36
C LEU A 62 -10.63 5.30 10.42
N ALA A 63 -9.39 5.30 10.91
CA ALA A 63 -8.19 5.43 10.09
C ALA A 63 -8.10 4.31 9.05
N ASN A 64 -8.34 3.05 9.46
CA ASN A 64 -8.37 1.92 8.53
C ASN A 64 -9.49 2.07 7.47
N ILE A 65 -10.67 2.58 7.86
CA ILE A 65 -11.78 2.81 6.92
C ILE A 65 -11.44 3.95 5.93
N GLU A 66 -10.87 5.05 6.42
CA GLU A 66 -10.47 6.20 5.59
C GLU A 66 -9.31 5.82 4.65
N GLU A 67 -8.40 4.95 5.09
CA GLU A 67 -7.31 4.41 4.25
C GLU A 67 -7.84 3.59 3.07
N GLU A 68 -8.84 2.71 3.30
CA GLU A 68 -9.36 1.80 2.28
C GLU A 68 -10.43 2.45 1.38
N PHE A 69 -11.27 3.31 1.95
CA PHE A 69 -12.49 3.80 1.28
C PHE A 69 -12.69 5.32 1.31
N GLY A 70 -11.81 6.06 1.99
CA GLY A 70 -11.99 7.48 2.26
C GLY A 70 -10.79 8.33 1.86
N SER A 71 -10.44 9.31 2.71
CA SER A 71 -9.33 10.22 2.47
C SER A 71 -8.05 9.68 3.12
N LYS A 72 -7.03 9.46 2.28
CA LYS A 72 -5.69 9.05 2.68
C LYS A 72 -5.06 10.07 3.64
N GLU A 73 -5.31 11.36 3.46
CA GLU A 73 -4.84 12.42 4.35
C GLU A 73 -5.45 12.32 5.75
N LYS A 74 -6.74 11.98 5.86
CA LYS A 74 -7.36 11.75 7.17
C LYS A 74 -6.77 10.54 7.87
N ALA A 75 -6.62 9.43 7.15
CA ALA A 75 -5.99 8.22 7.68
C ALA A 75 -4.57 8.51 8.17
N LEU A 76 -3.77 9.23 7.36
CA LEU A 76 -2.41 9.67 7.71
C LEU A 76 -2.39 10.42 9.05
N ASN A 77 -3.25 11.42 9.21
CA ASN A 77 -3.30 12.24 10.41
C ASN A 77 -3.75 11.44 11.64
N GLN A 78 -4.72 10.55 11.48
CA GLN A 78 -5.20 9.69 12.57
C GLN A 78 -4.12 8.69 13.01
N TYR A 79 -3.42 8.05 12.07
CA TYR A 79 -2.32 7.15 12.40
C TYR A 79 -1.15 7.86 13.08
N LYS A 80 -0.75 9.05 12.61
CA LYS A 80 0.28 9.87 13.27
C LYS A 80 -0.09 10.20 14.71
N MET A 81 -1.31 10.66 14.94
CA MET A 81 -1.81 10.94 16.28
C MET A 81 -1.80 9.70 17.18
N LEU A 82 -2.19 8.53 16.67
CA LEU A 82 -2.14 7.28 17.43
C LEU A 82 -0.71 6.83 17.77
N LEU A 83 0.26 7.11 16.89
CA LEU A 83 1.68 6.89 17.18
C LEU A 83 2.18 7.82 18.28
N ASP A 84 1.83 9.11 18.21
CA ASP A 84 2.22 10.12 19.20
C ASP A 84 1.69 9.78 20.60
N GLU A 85 0.48 9.23 20.66
CA GLU A 85 -0.17 8.75 21.88
C GLU A 85 0.31 7.36 22.34
N ASN A 86 1.30 6.77 21.67
CA ASN A 86 1.83 5.43 21.97
C ASN A 86 0.76 4.33 22.04
N PHE A 87 -0.28 4.44 21.21
CA PHE A 87 -1.38 3.48 21.21
C PHE A 87 -0.95 2.08 20.73
N PHE A 88 -0.02 2.03 19.79
CA PHE A 88 0.45 0.79 19.17
C PHE A 88 1.62 0.17 19.94
N SER A 89 1.66 -1.17 20.02
CA SER A 89 2.86 -1.90 20.43
C SER A 89 4.01 -1.72 19.42
N ASP A 90 5.26 -2.02 19.80
CA ASP A 90 6.41 -1.83 18.92
C ASP A 90 6.28 -2.59 17.59
N LYS A 91 5.73 -3.81 17.63
CA LYS A 91 5.46 -4.60 16.43
C LYS A 91 4.40 -3.96 15.54
N GLU A 92 3.33 -3.43 16.13
CA GLU A 92 2.28 -2.75 15.38
C GLU A 92 2.76 -1.42 14.81
N LYS A 93 3.63 -0.69 15.52
CA LYS A 93 4.22 0.57 15.03
C LYS A 93 4.92 0.37 13.69
N ILE A 94 5.66 -0.73 13.51
CA ILE A 94 6.33 -1.03 12.23
C ILE A 94 5.30 -1.17 11.10
N GLU A 95 4.20 -1.89 11.32
CA GLU A 95 3.13 -2.03 10.33
C GLU A 95 2.42 -0.70 10.04
N ILE A 96 2.26 0.15 11.05
CA ILE A 96 1.74 1.51 10.86
C ILE A 96 2.73 2.37 10.06
N TYR A 97 4.05 2.27 10.31
CA TYR A 97 5.05 2.99 9.50
C TYR A 97 5.01 2.56 8.04
N LYS A 98 4.82 1.26 7.74
CA LYS A 98 4.63 0.77 6.35
C LYS A 98 3.39 1.38 5.70
N LYS A 99 2.27 1.48 6.44
CA LYS A 99 1.07 2.15 5.93
C LYS A 99 1.32 3.64 5.67
N LEU A 100 1.98 4.33 6.60
CA LEU A 100 2.29 5.74 6.48
C LEU A 100 3.25 6.03 5.32
N GLU A 101 4.24 5.16 5.09
CA GLU A 101 5.13 5.20 3.93
C GLU A 101 4.31 5.18 2.63
N ILE A 102 3.46 4.16 2.45
CA ILE A 102 2.62 4.00 1.25
C ILE A 102 1.68 5.20 1.07
N ILE A 103 1.01 5.63 2.14
CA ILE A 103 0.10 6.78 2.09
C ILE A 103 0.86 8.06 1.67
N CYS A 104 2.05 8.29 2.21
CA CYS A 104 2.87 9.45 1.82
C CYS A 104 3.29 9.37 0.35
N GLU A 105 3.66 8.19 -0.17
CA GLU A 105 3.96 8.01 -1.59
C GLU A 105 2.75 8.30 -2.48
N GLU A 106 1.57 7.76 -2.13
CA GLU A 106 0.31 7.99 -2.85
C GLU A 106 -0.08 9.47 -2.87
N LEU A 107 0.26 10.23 -1.82
CA LEU A 107 0.03 11.67 -1.70
C LEU A 107 1.15 12.53 -2.32
N GLY A 108 2.23 11.91 -2.81
CA GLY A 108 3.39 12.62 -3.37
C GLY A 108 4.31 13.29 -2.34
N ASP A 109 4.14 12.99 -1.05
CA ASP A 109 5.02 13.47 0.04
C ASP A 109 6.23 12.53 0.19
N ILE A 110 7.12 12.59 -0.81
CA ILE A 110 8.28 11.69 -0.93
C ILE A 110 9.24 11.84 0.25
N GLN A 111 9.37 13.04 0.83
CA GLN A 111 10.26 13.27 1.97
C GLN A 111 9.78 12.53 3.23
N GLN A 112 8.48 12.58 3.51
CA GLN A 112 7.93 11.84 4.65
C GLN A 112 7.87 10.34 4.40
N ALA A 113 7.58 9.91 3.17
CA ALA A 113 7.69 8.50 2.79
C ALA A 113 9.11 7.99 3.09
N PHE A 114 10.14 8.70 2.61
CA PHE A 114 11.53 8.34 2.83
C PHE A 114 11.91 8.29 4.31
N LYS A 115 11.39 9.20 5.14
CA LYS A 115 11.57 9.14 6.59
C LYS A 115 11.04 7.84 7.18
N TYR A 116 9.85 7.39 6.76
CA TYR A 116 9.30 6.11 7.21
C TYR A 116 10.08 4.92 6.66
N THR A 117 10.52 4.96 5.40
CA THR A 117 11.42 3.95 4.81
C THR A 117 12.67 3.75 5.66
N LEU A 118 13.31 4.83 6.12
CA LEU A 118 14.48 4.78 7.01
C LEU A 118 14.16 4.16 8.38
N ILE A 119 13.00 4.50 8.96
CA ILE A 119 12.56 3.92 10.23
C ILE A 119 12.34 2.41 10.06
N ILE A 120 11.63 1.98 9.01
CA ILE A 120 11.35 0.56 8.75
C ILE A 120 12.65 -0.21 8.51
N ASN A 121 13.58 0.33 7.72
CA ASN A 121 14.88 -0.32 7.49
C ASN A 121 15.68 -0.54 8.78
N LYS A 122 15.60 0.41 9.71
CA LYS A 122 16.27 0.29 11.02
C LYS A 122 15.67 -0.84 11.86
N GLU A 123 14.35 -0.97 11.87
CA GLU A 123 13.65 -1.99 12.64
C GLU A 123 13.66 -3.38 11.97
N GLU A 124 13.80 -3.42 10.65
CA GLU A 124 13.91 -4.64 9.84
C GLU A 124 15.26 -4.70 9.08
N PRO A 125 16.40 -4.83 9.78
CA PRO A 125 17.73 -4.71 9.18
C PRO A 125 18.10 -5.83 8.20
N GLU A 126 17.32 -6.91 8.15
CA GLU A 126 17.48 -8.01 7.19
C GLU A 126 16.56 -7.85 5.96
N ASN A 127 15.67 -6.86 5.97
CA ASN A 127 14.74 -6.62 4.87
C ASN A 127 15.45 -5.87 3.73
N LYS A 128 15.90 -6.66 2.76
CA LYS A 128 16.71 -6.23 1.61
C LYS A 128 15.98 -5.23 0.70
N TYR A 129 14.65 -5.36 0.61
CA TYR A 129 13.81 -4.46 -0.18
C TYR A 129 14.00 -3.00 0.26
N TYR A 130 14.03 -2.75 1.57
CA TYR A 130 14.19 -1.40 2.10
C TYR A 130 15.58 -0.82 1.85
N TYR A 131 16.64 -1.63 1.77
CA TYR A 131 17.96 -1.13 1.36
C TYR A 131 17.96 -0.66 -0.09
N ILE A 132 17.37 -1.44 -0.99
CA ILE A 132 17.24 -1.07 -2.42
C ILE A 132 16.41 0.20 -2.54
N LYS A 133 15.25 0.24 -1.87
CA LYS A 133 14.36 1.42 -1.90
C LYS A 133 15.06 2.69 -1.43
N ILE A 134 15.78 2.64 -0.30
CA ILE A 134 16.57 3.78 0.19
C ILE A 134 17.63 4.19 -0.83
N ALA A 135 18.33 3.21 -1.41
CA ALA A 135 19.37 3.48 -2.40
C ALA A 135 18.81 4.20 -3.65
N HIS A 136 17.63 3.79 -4.14
CA HIS A 136 16.96 4.43 -5.28
C HIS A 136 16.71 5.91 -5.00
N THR A 137 16.04 6.21 -3.89
CA THR A 137 15.75 7.60 -3.50
C THR A 137 17.03 8.43 -3.34
N LEU A 138 18.09 7.85 -2.78
CA LEU A 138 19.38 8.54 -2.64
C LEU A 138 20.07 8.81 -3.98
N VAL A 139 19.90 7.95 -5.00
CA VAL A 139 20.39 8.25 -6.35
C VAL A 139 19.61 9.40 -6.97
N GLU A 140 18.29 9.40 -6.85
CA GLU A 140 17.42 10.46 -7.39
C GLU A 140 17.75 11.83 -6.77
N GLU A 141 18.08 11.85 -5.48
CA GLU A 141 18.50 13.05 -4.73
C GLU A 141 20.00 13.40 -4.90
N GLY A 142 20.76 12.60 -5.65
CA GLY A 142 22.18 12.86 -5.96
C GLY A 142 23.18 12.47 -4.86
N TYR A 143 22.73 11.80 -3.79
CA TYR A 143 23.58 11.29 -2.70
C TYR A 143 24.27 9.96 -3.07
N PHE A 144 25.02 9.94 -4.17
CA PHE A 144 25.55 8.73 -4.80
C PHE A 144 26.43 7.87 -3.88
N LYS A 145 27.22 8.49 -2.99
CA LYS A 145 28.07 7.76 -2.04
C LYS A 145 27.23 6.92 -1.08
N LEU A 146 26.17 7.52 -0.53
CA LEU A 146 25.31 6.83 0.43
C LEU A 146 24.44 5.79 -0.29
N ALA A 147 23.92 6.11 -1.49
CA ALA A 147 23.20 5.16 -2.32
C ALA A 147 24.02 3.88 -2.57
N TYR A 148 25.29 4.04 -2.94
CA TYR A 148 26.21 2.93 -3.12
C TYR A 148 26.35 2.06 -1.86
N GLU A 149 26.50 2.68 -0.69
CA GLU A 149 26.60 1.95 0.58
C GLU A 149 25.34 1.11 0.85
N TYR A 150 24.15 1.64 0.58
CA TYR A 150 22.89 0.89 0.71
C TYR A 150 22.75 -0.24 -0.31
N TYR A 151 23.09 -0.02 -1.58
CA TYR A 151 23.14 -1.10 -2.58
C TYR A 151 24.12 -2.19 -2.20
N HIS A 152 25.31 -1.81 -1.71
CA HIS A 152 26.30 -2.78 -1.26
C HIS A 152 25.77 -3.62 -0.10
N ARG A 153 25.06 -3.02 0.87
CA ARG A 153 24.40 -3.77 1.94
C ARG A 153 23.34 -4.74 1.41
N ALA A 154 22.51 -4.32 0.46
CA ALA A 154 21.55 -5.20 -0.20
C ALA A 154 22.22 -6.39 -0.91
N LEU A 155 23.34 -6.16 -1.62
CA LEU A 155 24.13 -7.21 -2.27
C LEU A 155 24.74 -8.20 -1.26
N VAL A 156 25.29 -7.70 -0.15
CA VAL A 156 25.84 -8.54 0.94
C VAL A 156 24.74 -9.43 1.54
N LEU A 157 23.52 -8.90 1.66
CA LEU A 157 22.35 -9.67 2.09
C LEU A 157 21.82 -10.61 1.00
N LYS A 158 22.42 -10.65 -0.19
CA LYS A 158 21.97 -11.45 -1.35
C LYS A 158 20.54 -11.06 -1.78
N ALA A 159 20.28 -9.76 -1.93
CA ALA A 159 19.01 -9.33 -2.51
C ALA A 159 18.92 -9.76 -3.98
N ASP A 160 17.69 -9.99 -4.43
CA ASP A 160 17.42 -10.16 -5.85
C ASP A 160 17.25 -8.76 -6.45
N PHE A 161 18.06 -8.44 -7.44
CA PHE A 161 18.10 -7.11 -8.06
C PHE A 161 17.38 -7.18 -9.40
N SER A 162 16.49 -6.23 -9.63
CA SER A 162 15.94 -5.97 -10.96
C SER A 162 17.01 -5.39 -11.87
N ILE A 163 16.77 -5.41 -13.20
CA ILE A 163 17.65 -4.74 -14.17
C ILE A 163 17.79 -3.25 -13.82
N ASP A 164 16.72 -2.61 -13.35
CA ASP A 164 16.76 -1.21 -12.98
C ASP A 164 17.59 -0.98 -11.72
N ASP A 165 17.51 -1.87 -10.73
CA ASP A 165 18.32 -1.79 -9.51
C ASP A 165 19.82 -1.84 -9.86
N TYR A 166 20.21 -2.73 -10.79
CA TYR A 166 21.57 -2.78 -11.32
C TYR A 166 21.98 -1.49 -12.04
N LYS A 167 21.08 -0.89 -12.85
CA LYS A 167 21.37 0.39 -13.52
C LYS A 167 21.63 1.50 -12.51
N TYR A 168 20.77 1.64 -11.50
CA TYR A 168 20.93 2.68 -10.48
C TYR A 168 22.20 2.44 -9.64
N ALA A 169 22.49 1.19 -9.27
CA ALA A 169 23.71 0.84 -8.54
C ALA A 169 24.98 1.11 -9.36
N ALA A 170 25.00 0.75 -10.65
CA ALA A 170 26.09 1.05 -11.57
C ALA A 170 26.26 2.56 -11.78
N PHE A 171 25.15 3.29 -11.93
CA PHE A 171 25.15 4.74 -12.07
C PHE A 171 25.73 5.42 -10.83
N SER A 172 25.32 5.01 -9.63
CA SER A 172 25.88 5.54 -8.38
C SER A 172 27.40 5.36 -8.30
N SER A 173 27.92 4.18 -8.69
CA SER A 173 29.36 3.88 -8.73
C SER A 173 30.10 4.69 -9.79
N PHE A 174 29.49 4.87 -10.96
CA PHE A 174 30.03 5.68 -12.05
C PHE A 174 30.19 7.14 -11.63
N GLN A 175 29.19 7.72 -10.96
CA GLN A 175 29.24 9.10 -10.44
C GLN A 175 30.36 9.30 -9.41
N LEU A 176 30.71 8.25 -8.65
CA LEU A 176 31.84 8.26 -7.73
C LEU A 176 33.21 8.12 -8.43
N LYS A 177 33.23 7.96 -9.76
CA LYS A 177 34.42 7.66 -10.57
C LYS A 177 35.15 6.38 -10.14
N ASP A 178 34.44 5.48 -9.47
CA ASP A 178 34.97 4.21 -8.99
C ASP A 178 34.66 3.09 -10.00
N TYR A 179 35.28 3.21 -11.19
CA TYR A 179 34.97 2.37 -12.34
C TYR A 179 35.27 0.88 -12.13
N LYS A 180 36.20 0.55 -11.22
CA LYS A 180 36.48 -0.85 -10.87
C LYS A 180 35.29 -1.50 -10.16
N ARG A 181 34.54 -0.72 -9.37
CA ARG A 181 33.38 -1.21 -8.62
C ARG A 181 32.11 -1.26 -9.48
N THR A 182 32.01 -0.43 -10.53
CA THR A 182 30.93 -0.52 -11.53
C THR A 182 30.89 -1.89 -12.23
N ILE A 183 32.03 -2.57 -12.37
CA ILE A 183 32.15 -3.88 -13.07
C ILE A 183 31.77 -5.06 -12.16
N ILE A 184 31.75 -4.86 -10.83
CA ILE A 184 31.53 -5.91 -9.84
C ILE A 184 30.06 -6.01 -9.42
N ILE A 185 29.27 -4.98 -9.73
CA ILE A 185 27.80 -4.95 -9.62
C ILE A 185 27.23 -5.69 -10.82
#